data_AF-A0A0F5HRZ9-F1
#
_entry.id   AF-A0A0F5HRZ9-F1
#
_cell.length_a   1.000
_cell.length_b   1.000
_cell.length_c   1.000
_cell.angle_alpha   90.00
_cell.angle_beta   90.00
_cell.angle_gamma   90.00
#
_symmetry.space_group_name_H-M   'P 1'
#
loop_
_entity.id
_entity.type
_entity.pdbx_description
1 polymer ?
#
loop_
_entity_poly.entity_id
_entity_poly.type
_entity_poly.pdbx_seq_one_letter_code
_entity_poly.pdbx_strand_id
1 'polypeptide(L)'
;MEEMALLKEQRGISIRPSQTIQEIYGSEYIYSPKLYAQDYEHFAGDVLSLEALTGRELCVAGNAPVICHEGAATEAALQLLHKAGLHTPSVLYTYRTDEEYIQILHQLQQQQKQVIFQYPHPDDKVSPDLYWVKPEMHAYLCDKQSIPELVPPENVPGRRTMSLQQLLQKMPSFPFVLKSGDGRPTSGGSGVLFVEKKEQLYELDDSFCDLSNLIVEEFISHDRNMSVHYTVNQKGDIKFLGQSEQLVNKDGCFRGSWISSEAEEFMASIVETGYWIMKKAADKGYVGAAGFDVLIRGNQYYFIDLNVRFNASTCGLLLYPAVRRKYGTSVVRLCNLEWTGDFNCVLPTVKSYIDAKQFVPLSLLDASYFPDDKKVSKVVGLILGHSVEEIEEIINEMTAKGLYPRE
;
A
#
# COMPACT_ATOMS: atom_id res chain seq x y z
N MET A 1 32.17 17.93 -28.71
CA MET A 1 31.36 18.58 -27.66
C MET A 1 29.85 18.39 -27.90
N GLU A 2 29.36 18.37 -29.14
CA GLU A 2 27.96 18.05 -29.46
C GLU A 2 27.58 16.60 -29.14
N GLU A 3 28.50 15.64 -29.28
CA GLU A 3 28.24 14.22 -28.97
C GLU A 3 28.01 13.95 -27.47
N MET A 4 28.66 14.74 -26.59
CA MET A 4 28.40 14.71 -25.14
C MET A 4 27.12 15.46 -24.74
N ALA A 5 26.63 16.38 -25.57
CA ALA A 5 25.33 17.01 -25.38
C ALA A 5 24.19 16.06 -25.80
N LEU A 6 24.37 15.33 -26.91
CA LEU A 6 23.45 14.29 -27.36
C LEU A 6 23.35 13.10 -26.38
N LEU A 7 24.48 12.68 -25.78
CA LEU A 7 24.50 11.66 -24.71
C LEU A 7 23.88 12.14 -23.39
N LYS A 8 23.80 13.45 -23.16
CA LYS A 8 23.06 14.03 -22.03
C LYS A 8 21.57 14.14 -22.32
N GLU A 9 21.17 14.38 -23.57
CA GLU A 9 19.76 14.36 -24.01
C GLU A 9 19.18 12.94 -24.10
N GLN A 10 20.00 11.91 -24.33
CA GLN A 10 19.56 10.50 -24.30
C GLN A 10 19.39 9.91 -22.89
N ARG A 11 19.86 10.60 -21.83
CA ARG A 11 19.45 10.28 -20.46
C ARG A 11 18.07 10.87 -20.23
N GLY A 12 17.03 10.15 -20.66
CA GLY A 12 15.65 10.52 -20.41
C GLY A 12 15.46 10.97 -18.95
N ILE A 13 14.69 12.05 -18.75
CA ILE A 13 14.47 12.68 -17.44
C ILE A 13 14.19 11.58 -16.40
N SER A 14 15.05 11.52 -15.37
CA SER A 14 14.87 10.62 -14.24
C SER A 14 13.53 10.92 -13.55
N ILE A 15 12.77 9.87 -13.27
CA ILE A 15 11.59 9.98 -12.40
C ILE A 15 12.12 9.93 -10.97
N ARG A 16 11.97 11.04 -10.23
CA ARG A 16 12.38 11.14 -8.83
C ARG A 16 11.15 11.35 -7.96
N PRO A 17 11.08 10.70 -6.79
CA PRO A 17 9.97 10.94 -5.89
C PRO A 17 10.03 12.36 -5.32
N SER A 18 8.88 12.88 -4.91
CA SER A 18 8.77 14.18 -4.25
C SER A 18 9.35 14.19 -2.83
N GLN A 19 9.44 13.01 -2.21
CA GLN A 19 10.21 12.69 -1.01
C GLN A 19 10.63 11.21 -1.08
N THR A 20 11.85 10.91 -0.65
CA THR A 20 12.33 9.53 -0.47
C THR A 20 12.06 9.02 0.95
N ILE A 21 12.05 7.71 1.14
CA ILE A 21 12.05 7.08 2.48
C ILE A 21 13.22 7.59 3.30
N GLN A 22 14.41 7.71 2.68
CA GLN A 22 15.58 8.32 3.31
C GLN A 22 15.33 9.76 3.83
N GLU A 23 14.59 10.59 3.10
CA GLU A 23 14.27 11.97 3.54
C GLU A 23 13.18 12.02 4.61
N ILE A 24 12.28 11.04 4.66
CA ILE A 24 11.21 10.94 5.66
C ILE A 24 11.80 10.45 6.99
N TYR A 25 12.52 9.33 6.94
CA TYR A 25 12.94 8.62 8.14
C TYR A 25 14.38 8.92 8.56
N GLY A 26 15.29 9.20 7.63
CA GLY A 26 16.72 9.30 7.89
C GLY A 26 17.55 8.33 7.03
N SER A 27 18.88 8.52 7.02
CA SER A 27 19.83 7.77 6.19
C SER A 27 20.40 6.51 6.83
N GLU A 28 20.21 6.38 8.14
CA GLU A 28 20.80 5.37 8.99
C GLU A 28 19.90 4.13 9.15
N TYR A 29 18.65 4.22 8.70
CA TYR A 29 17.64 3.18 8.85
C TYR A 29 17.55 2.28 7.63
N ILE A 30 17.20 1.02 7.89
CA ILE A 30 16.87 0.03 6.85
C ILE A 30 15.36 -0.03 6.72
N TYR A 31 14.84 -0.11 5.50
CA TYR A 31 13.41 -0.18 5.24
C TYR A 31 12.96 -1.63 5.02
N SER A 32 11.93 -2.07 5.75
CA SER A 32 11.28 -3.36 5.55
C SER A 32 9.79 -3.18 5.24
N PRO A 33 9.39 -3.33 3.96
CA PRO A 33 7.99 -3.37 3.55
C PRO A 33 7.29 -4.69 3.84
N LYS A 34 8.03 -5.73 4.24
CA LYS A 34 7.47 -7.07 4.44
C LYS A 34 6.42 -7.02 5.55
N LEU A 35 5.26 -7.57 5.23
CA LEU A 35 4.27 -7.97 6.22
C LEU A 35 4.67 -9.37 6.71
N TYR A 36 4.98 -9.51 7.99
CA TYR A 36 5.33 -10.79 8.59
C TYR A 36 4.32 -11.11 9.69
N ALA A 37 3.60 -12.21 9.49
CA ALA A 37 2.58 -12.68 10.42
C ALA A 37 2.63 -14.21 10.51
N GLN A 38 2.16 -14.77 11.63
CA GLN A 38 2.00 -16.22 11.76
C GLN A 38 0.78 -16.74 10.97
N ASP A 39 -0.13 -15.84 10.61
CA ASP A 39 -1.38 -16.11 9.89
C ASP A 39 -1.51 -15.16 8.69
N TYR A 40 -0.91 -15.56 7.56
CA TYR A 40 -0.88 -14.75 6.34
C TYR A 40 -2.23 -14.64 5.63
N GLU A 41 -3.11 -15.64 5.81
CA GLU A 41 -4.43 -15.68 5.17
C GLU A 41 -5.31 -14.51 5.63
N HIS A 42 -5.10 -14.03 6.87
CA HIS A 42 -5.76 -12.86 7.42
C HIS A 42 -5.40 -11.53 6.71
N PHE A 43 -4.39 -11.49 5.84
CA PHE A 43 -3.88 -10.24 5.23
C PHE A 43 -4.08 -10.15 3.72
N ALA A 44 -3.91 -11.26 3.02
CA ALA A 44 -4.17 -11.36 1.60
C ALA A 44 -4.47 -12.82 1.26
N GLY A 45 -5.30 -13.04 0.23
CA GLY A 45 -5.59 -14.40 -0.25
C GLY A 45 -4.41 -15.13 -0.89
N ASP A 46 -3.23 -14.50 -1.04
CA ASP A 46 -2.03 -15.14 -1.60
C ASP A 46 -0.70 -14.47 -1.15
N VAL A 47 0.29 -15.29 -0.83
CA VAL A 47 1.65 -14.88 -0.41
C VAL A 47 2.38 -14.08 -1.50
N LEU A 48 2.21 -14.46 -2.77
CA LEU A 48 2.84 -13.76 -3.91
C LEU A 48 2.45 -12.27 -3.93
N SER A 49 1.18 -11.94 -3.69
CA SER A 49 0.75 -10.55 -3.61
C SER A 49 1.37 -9.78 -2.45
N LEU A 50 1.60 -10.43 -1.30
CA LEU A 50 2.28 -9.81 -0.15
C LEU A 50 3.76 -9.57 -0.45
N GLU A 51 4.43 -10.54 -1.07
CA GLU A 51 5.85 -10.40 -1.40
C GLU A 51 6.10 -9.41 -2.54
N ALA A 52 5.15 -9.25 -3.46
CA ALA A 52 5.22 -8.23 -4.51
C ALA A 52 5.27 -6.79 -3.94
N LEU A 53 4.71 -6.58 -2.74
CA LEU A 53 4.78 -5.30 -2.01
C LEU A 53 6.22 -4.91 -1.73
N THR A 54 7.10 -5.90 -1.52
CA THR A 54 8.48 -5.62 -1.11
C THR A 54 9.36 -5.02 -2.20
N GLY A 55 8.98 -5.21 -3.47
CA GLY A 55 9.59 -4.51 -4.61
C GLY A 55 8.99 -3.12 -4.87
N ARG A 56 7.75 -2.85 -4.44
CA ARG A 56 6.98 -1.66 -4.84
C ARG A 56 7.65 -0.35 -4.42
N GLU A 57 8.29 -0.34 -3.26
CA GLU A 57 8.85 0.87 -2.65
C GLU A 57 10.33 1.07 -2.95
N LEU A 58 10.98 0.15 -3.69
CA LEU A 58 12.37 0.30 -4.10
C LEU A 58 12.64 1.63 -4.81
N CYS A 59 11.68 2.07 -5.64
CA CYS A 59 11.82 3.28 -6.46
C CYS A 59 11.67 4.59 -5.69
N VAL A 60 11.27 4.52 -4.41
CA VAL A 60 11.09 5.67 -3.52
C VAL A 60 11.99 5.59 -2.28
N ALA A 61 12.83 4.57 -2.18
CA ALA A 61 13.73 4.37 -1.04
C ALA A 61 14.80 5.47 -0.91
N GLY A 62 15.18 6.10 -2.02
CA GLY A 62 16.41 6.90 -2.08
C GLY A 62 17.61 5.97 -1.95
N ASN A 63 18.54 6.27 -1.05
CA ASN A 63 19.65 5.36 -0.73
C ASN A 63 19.44 4.57 0.57
N ALA A 64 18.26 4.62 1.18
CA ALA A 64 17.95 3.75 2.32
C ALA A 64 18.10 2.28 1.90
N PRO A 65 18.86 1.45 2.62
CA PRO A 65 18.89 0.01 2.37
C PRO A 65 17.49 -0.59 2.51
N VAL A 66 17.13 -1.55 1.66
CA VAL A 66 15.81 -2.19 1.68
C VAL A 66 15.94 -3.69 1.87
N ILE A 67 15.07 -4.28 2.69
CA ILE A 67 14.86 -5.72 2.75
C ILE A 67 13.73 -6.07 1.79
N CYS A 68 13.94 -6.98 0.84
CA CYS A 68 12.92 -7.35 -0.14
C CYS A 68 13.03 -8.80 -0.58
N HIS A 69 11.94 -9.37 -1.09
CA HIS A 69 11.95 -10.71 -1.64
C HIS A 69 12.85 -10.77 -2.89
N GLU A 70 13.67 -11.81 -3.02
CA GLU A 70 14.63 -11.94 -4.13
C GLU A 70 13.94 -11.95 -5.49
N GLY A 71 12.77 -12.59 -5.60
CA GLY A 71 11.95 -12.58 -6.81
C GLY A 71 11.49 -11.19 -7.26
N ALA A 72 11.46 -10.20 -6.35
CA ALA A 72 11.12 -8.81 -6.66
C ALA A 72 12.35 -7.93 -6.99
N ALA A 73 13.54 -8.48 -6.77
CA ALA A 73 14.83 -7.83 -6.94
C ALA A 73 15.72 -8.54 -7.97
N THR A 74 15.11 -9.30 -8.89
CA THR A 74 15.86 -9.92 -9.99
C THR A 74 16.49 -8.85 -10.87
N GLU A 75 17.67 -9.14 -11.43
CA GLU A 75 18.37 -8.23 -12.33
C GLU A 75 17.46 -7.74 -13.48
N ALA A 76 16.66 -8.63 -14.06
CA ALA A 76 15.73 -8.29 -15.13
C ALA A 76 14.58 -7.36 -14.66
N ALA A 77 14.03 -7.57 -13.46
CA ALA A 77 13.03 -6.68 -12.87
C ALA A 77 13.62 -5.29 -12.62
N LEU A 78 14.79 -5.21 -11.98
CA LEU A 78 15.47 -3.95 -11.67
C LEU A 78 15.84 -3.17 -12.95
N GLN A 79 16.30 -3.85 -14.00
CA GLN A 79 16.58 -3.24 -15.29
C GLN A 79 15.35 -2.57 -15.92
N LEU A 80 14.15 -3.14 -15.76
CA LEU A 80 12.92 -2.49 -16.24
C LEU A 80 12.55 -1.26 -15.42
N LEU A 81 12.76 -1.27 -14.11
CA LEU A 81 12.59 -0.08 -13.26
C LEU A 81 13.55 1.05 -13.71
N HIS A 82 14.83 0.73 -13.92
CA HIS A 82 15.84 1.68 -14.40
C HIS A 82 15.52 2.20 -15.80
N LYS A 83 15.03 1.32 -16.69
CA LYS A 83 14.61 1.70 -18.04
C LYS A 83 13.45 2.70 -18.03
N ALA A 84 12.52 2.60 -17.08
CA ALA A 84 11.46 3.60 -16.88
C ALA A 84 12.00 4.94 -16.34
N GLY A 85 13.26 4.99 -15.92
CA GLY A 85 13.95 6.15 -15.37
C GLY A 85 13.86 6.24 -13.84
N LEU A 86 13.48 5.16 -13.17
CA LEU A 86 13.43 5.06 -11.72
C LEU A 86 14.82 4.69 -11.16
N HIS A 87 15.05 5.07 -9.91
CA HIS A 87 16.28 4.74 -9.17
C HIS A 87 15.92 3.74 -8.08
N THR A 88 16.77 2.73 -7.89
CA THR A 88 16.65 1.76 -6.79
C THR A 88 17.81 1.97 -5.81
N PRO A 89 17.66 1.59 -4.54
CA PRO A 89 18.74 1.71 -3.56
C PRO A 89 19.91 0.79 -3.94
N SER A 90 21.12 1.16 -3.51
CA SER A 90 22.34 0.40 -3.81
C SER A 90 22.52 -0.83 -2.92
N VAL A 91 21.79 -0.92 -1.81
CA VAL A 91 21.88 -2.03 -0.85
C VAL A 91 20.50 -2.68 -0.74
N LEU A 92 20.44 -3.95 -1.12
CA LEU A 92 19.26 -4.80 -0.99
C LEU A 92 19.65 -6.01 -0.13
N TYR A 93 18.88 -6.24 0.94
CA TYR A 93 18.93 -7.49 1.70
C TYR A 93 17.83 -8.40 1.17
N THR A 94 18.19 -9.44 0.44
CA THR A 94 17.21 -10.32 -0.22
C THR A 94 16.96 -11.59 0.57
N TYR A 95 15.71 -12.06 0.57
CA TYR A 95 15.29 -13.34 1.13
C TYR A 95 14.35 -14.07 0.16
N ARG A 96 14.22 -15.38 0.34
CA ARG A 96 13.23 -16.24 -0.32
C ARG A 96 12.26 -16.89 0.65
N THR A 97 12.66 -17.03 1.91
CA THR A 97 11.83 -17.63 2.95
C THR A 97 11.76 -16.75 4.19
N ASP A 98 10.78 -17.04 5.05
CA ASP A 98 10.65 -16.35 6.33
C ASP A 98 11.84 -16.60 7.25
N GLU A 99 12.46 -17.78 7.20
CA GLU A 99 13.67 -18.08 7.97
C GLU A 99 14.84 -17.19 7.54
N GLU A 100 15.03 -17.01 6.23
CA GLU A 100 16.05 -16.10 5.70
C GLU A 100 15.76 -14.65 6.08
N TYR A 101 14.49 -14.23 6.00
CA TYR A 101 14.07 -12.91 6.46
C TYR A 101 14.41 -12.67 7.94
N ILE A 102 14.07 -13.61 8.82
CA ILE A 102 14.39 -13.53 10.25
C ILE A 102 15.91 -13.53 10.49
N GLN A 103 16.67 -14.31 9.72
CA GLN A 103 18.14 -14.27 9.80
C GLN A 103 18.71 -12.90 9.45
N ILE A 104 18.17 -12.22 8.43
CA ILE A 104 18.55 -10.84 8.09
C ILE A 104 18.26 -9.91 9.28
N LEU A 105 17.07 -10.00 9.88
CA LEU A 105 16.70 -9.18 11.03
C LEU A 105 17.65 -9.40 12.22
N HIS A 106 18.00 -10.65 12.52
CA HIS A 106 18.97 -10.98 13.57
C HIS A 106 20.37 -10.41 13.29
N GLN A 107 20.83 -10.47 12.04
CA GLN A 107 22.11 -9.89 11.64
C GLN A 107 22.11 -8.36 11.82
N LEU A 108 21.02 -7.69 11.42
CA LEU A 108 20.87 -6.24 11.59
C LEU A 108 20.83 -5.85 13.08
N GLN A 109 20.15 -6.63 13.91
CA GLN A 109 20.14 -6.42 15.36
C GLN A 109 21.54 -6.55 15.97
N GLN A 110 22.32 -7.57 15.57
CA GLN A 110 23.71 -7.72 16.02
C GLN A 110 24.61 -6.56 15.60
N GLN A 111 24.30 -5.92 14.46
CA GLN A 111 24.97 -4.72 13.97
C GLN A 111 24.44 -3.42 14.60
N GLN A 112 23.53 -3.51 15.58
CA GLN A 112 22.89 -2.36 16.24
C GLN A 112 22.21 -1.42 15.24
N LYS A 113 21.65 -1.99 14.17
CA LYS A 113 20.86 -1.25 13.19
C LYS A 113 19.40 -1.18 13.64
N GLN A 114 18.68 -0.19 13.11
CA GLN A 114 17.24 -0.05 13.27
C GLN A 114 16.54 -0.17 11.92
N VAL A 115 15.35 -0.76 11.95
CA VAL A 115 14.52 -1.08 10.79
C VAL A 115 13.19 -0.33 10.87
N ILE A 116 12.80 0.27 9.76
CA ILE A 116 11.48 0.85 9.54
C ILE A 116 10.56 -0.28 9.08
N PHE A 117 9.68 -0.71 9.98
CA PHE A 117 8.64 -1.69 9.66
C PHE A 117 7.34 -0.99 9.28
N GLN A 118 6.57 -1.59 8.37
CA GLN A 118 5.21 -1.14 8.06
C GLN A 118 4.14 -1.80 8.94
N TYR A 119 4.50 -2.91 9.59
CA TYR A 119 3.62 -3.73 10.40
C TYR A 119 4.36 -4.24 11.65
N PRO A 120 3.67 -4.35 12.81
CA PRO A 120 4.22 -5.06 13.95
C PRO A 120 4.48 -6.53 13.57
N HIS A 121 5.67 -7.02 13.90
CA HIS A 121 6.04 -8.42 13.82
C HIS A 121 5.76 -9.11 15.17
N PRO A 122 5.59 -10.44 15.22
CA PRO A 122 5.42 -11.17 16.46
C PRO A 122 6.57 -10.91 17.44
N ASP A 123 6.23 -10.60 18.69
CA ASP A 123 7.18 -10.22 19.74
C ASP A 123 8.19 -11.34 20.09
N ASP A 124 7.83 -12.60 19.82
CA ASP A 124 8.72 -13.75 20.01
C ASP A 124 9.76 -13.91 18.89
N LYS A 125 9.61 -13.17 17.77
CA LYS A 125 10.48 -13.26 16.59
C LYS A 125 11.36 -12.04 16.39
N VAL A 126 10.90 -10.86 16.77
CA VAL A 126 11.61 -9.60 16.51
C VAL A 126 11.68 -8.76 17.77
N SER A 127 12.90 -8.40 18.17
CA SER A 127 13.13 -7.53 19.33
C SER A 127 12.58 -6.11 19.08
N PRO A 128 11.90 -5.49 20.07
CA PRO A 128 11.49 -4.08 20.00
C PRO A 128 12.64 -3.10 19.73
N ASP A 129 13.88 -3.43 20.12
CA ASP A 129 15.06 -2.58 19.90
C ASP A 129 15.44 -2.45 18.42
N LEU A 130 15.01 -3.40 17.58
CA LEU A 130 15.23 -3.35 16.14
C LEU A 130 14.33 -2.32 15.46
N TYR A 131 13.22 -1.92 16.09
CA TYR A 131 12.26 -0.99 15.49
C TYR A 131 12.78 0.44 15.54
N TRP A 132 12.62 1.17 14.43
CA TRP A 132 12.72 2.63 14.45
C TRP A 132 11.48 3.27 15.09
N VAL A 133 10.30 2.95 14.55
CA VAL A 133 9.02 3.34 15.15
C VAL A 133 8.55 2.19 16.03
N LYS A 134 8.34 2.49 17.32
CA LYS A 134 8.01 1.48 18.33
C LYS A 134 6.78 0.64 17.91
N PRO A 135 6.79 -0.69 18.14
CA PRO A 135 5.70 -1.57 17.72
C PRO A 135 4.36 -1.20 18.37
N GLU A 136 4.34 -0.69 19.61
CA GLU A 136 3.12 -0.28 20.29
C GLU A 136 2.49 0.95 19.64
N MET A 137 3.31 1.84 19.07
CA MET A 137 2.82 2.98 18.29
C MET A 137 2.13 2.52 17.00
N HIS A 138 2.74 1.57 16.29
CA HIS A 138 2.12 0.98 15.10
C HIS A 138 0.83 0.25 15.45
N ALA A 139 0.82 -0.57 16.51
CA ALA A 139 -0.36 -1.30 16.95
C ALA A 139 -1.50 -0.33 17.28
N TYR A 140 -1.23 0.74 18.04
CA TYR A 140 -2.23 1.76 18.37
C TYR A 140 -2.77 2.48 17.12
N LEU A 141 -1.88 2.96 16.23
CA LEU A 141 -2.28 3.76 15.06
C LEU A 141 -2.97 2.93 13.96
N CYS A 142 -2.67 1.63 13.88
CA CYS A 142 -3.31 0.71 12.95
C CYS A 142 -4.57 0.04 13.52
N ASP A 143 -4.79 0.10 14.83
CA ASP A 143 -6.02 -0.42 15.44
C ASP A 143 -7.21 0.47 15.10
N LYS A 144 -8.20 -0.13 14.44
CA LYS A 144 -9.47 0.53 14.07
C LYS A 144 -10.23 1.05 15.29
N GLN A 145 -9.98 0.52 16.49
CA GLN A 145 -10.56 1.03 17.73
C GLN A 145 -10.02 2.41 18.13
N SER A 146 -8.86 2.82 17.64
CA SER A 146 -8.28 4.14 17.92
C SER A 146 -8.94 5.27 17.11
N ILE A 147 -9.65 4.93 16.02
CA ILE A 147 -10.25 5.91 15.08
C ILE A 147 -11.09 6.97 15.81
N PRO A 148 -12.00 6.64 16.74
CA PRO A 148 -12.80 7.65 17.46
C PRO A 148 -11.99 8.63 18.32
N GLU A 149 -10.75 8.30 18.71
CA GLU A 149 -9.84 9.22 19.43
C GLU A 149 -9.13 10.17 18.44
N LEU A 150 -8.77 9.65 17.26
CA LEU A 150 -7.95 10.34 16.28
C LEU A 150 -8.78 11.23 15.35
N VAL A 151 -10.00 10.82 14.99
CA VAL A 151 -10.88 11.50 14.04
C VAL A 151 -11.96 12.31 14.77
N PRO A 152 -12.34 13.52 14.29
CA PRO A 152 -13.51 14.24 14.80
C PRO A 152 -14.77 13.36 14.83
N PRO A 153 -15.54 13.33 15.94
CA PRO A 153 -16.68 12.42 16.09
C PRO A 153 -17.72 12.48 14.96
N GLU A 154 -17.95 13.66 14.40
CA GLU A 154 -18.86 13.90 13.27
C GLU A 154 -18.41 13.23 11.96
N ASN A 155 -17.12 12.87 11.84
CA ASN A 155 -16.53 12.21 10.68
C ASN A 155 -16.18 10.74 10.94
N VAL A 156 -16.74 10.15 11.99
CA VAL A 156 -16.61 8.72 12.30
C VAL A 156 -17.97 8.06 12.10
N PRO A 157 -18.09 6.98 11.32
CA PRO A 157 -19.35 6.25 11.22
C PRO A 157 -19.81 5.75 12.59
N GLY A 158 -21.12 5.70 12.82
CA GLY A 158 -21.66 5.20 14.09
C GLY A 158 -21.17 3.78 14.36
N ARG A 159 -20.41 3.56 15.45
CA ARG A 159 -19.78 2.26 15.71
C ARG A 159 -19.70 1.90 17.18
N ARG A 160 -19.56 0.59 17.45
CA ARG A 160 -19.41 0.03 18.80
C ARG A 160 -18.69 -1.32 18.77
N THR A 161 -17.91 -1.60 19.80
CA THR A 161 -17.29 -2.92 19.99
C THR A 161 -18.26 -3.86 20.71
N MET A 162 -18.37 -5.10 20.24
CA MET A 162 -19.15 -6.16 20.90
C MET A 162 -18.61 -7.55 20.56
N SER A 163 -18.97 -8.56 21.36
CA SER A 163 -18.70 -9.96 21.01
C SER A 163 -19.73 -10.50 20.01
N LEU A 164 -19.40 -11.58 19.30
CA LEU A 164 -20.35 -12.27 18.40
C LEU A 164 -21.62 -12.70 19.17
N GLN A 165 -21.47 -13.16 20.41
CA GLN A 165 -22.61 -13.51 21.26
C GLN A 165 -23.53 -12.30 21.50
N GLN A 166 -22.96 -11.13 21.82
CA GLN A 166 -23.73 -9.90 22.01
C GLN A 166 -24.37 -9.43 20.69
N LEU A 167 -23.69 -9.59 19.57
CA LEU A 167 -24.19 -9.26 18.24
C LEU A 167 -25.42 -10.10 17.88
N LEU A 168 -25.34 -11.42 18.07
CA LEU A 168 -26.43 -12.36 17.82
C LEU A 168 -27.64 -12.15 18.75
N GLN A 169 -27.43 -11.58 19.94
CA GLN A 169 -28.50 -11.21 20.87
C GLN A 169 -29.16 -9.88 20.54
N LYS A 170 -28.36 -8.84 20.26
CA LYS A 170 -28.84 -7.47 20.02
C LYS A 170 -29.40 -7.27 18.62
N MET A 171 -28.85 -7.96 17.62
CA MET A 171 -29.25 -7.90 16.21
C MET A 171 -29.46 -6.46 15.71
N PRO A 172 -28.39 -5.70 15.43
CA PRO A 172 -28.48 -4.37 14.85
C PRO A 172 -29.28 -4.38 13.53
N SER A 173 -29.80 -3.21 13.15
CA SER A 173 -30.45 -3.04 11.84
C SER A 173 -29.46 -3.27 10.71
N PHE A 174 -29.88 -4.05 9.71
CA PHE A 174 -29.13 -4.28 8.48
C PHE A 174 -29.35 -3.15 7.46
N PRO A 175 -28.39 -2.89 6.56
CA PRO A 175 -27.05 -3.49 6.56
C PRO A 175 -26.10 -2.78 7.53
N PHE A 176 -25.03 -3.48 7.94
CA PHE A 176 -23.93 -2.92 8.72
C PHE A 176 -22.60 -3.51 8.29
N VAL A 177 -21.49 -2.90 8.72
CA VAL A 177 -20.14 -3.39 8.47
C VAL A 177 -19.57 -3.97 9.74
N LEU A 178 -19.07 -5.20 9.67
CA LEU A 178 -18.21 -5.79 10.70
C LEU A 178 -16.76 -5.54 10.35
N LYS A 179 -15.98 -5.16 11.36
CA LYS A 179 -14.52 -5.09 11.24
C LYS A 179 -13.87 -5.82 12.40
N SER A 180 -12.67 -6.36 12.18
CA SER A 180 -11.82 -6.85 13.26
C SER A 180 -11.51 -5.72 14.25
N GLY A 181 -11.57 -6.04 15.55
CA GLY A 181 -11.27 -5.14 16.66
C GLY A 181 -10.23 -5.71 17.61
N ASP A 182 -9.41 -6.65 17.15
CA ASP A 182 -8.40 -7.34 17.95
C ASP A 182 -7.00 -6.71 17.84
N GLY A 183 -6.91 -5.54 17.21
CA GLY A 183 -5.67 -4.78 17.03
C GLY A 183 -4.71 -5.37 16.01
N ARG A 184 -5.03 -6.51 15.39
CA ARG A 184 -4.20 -7.06 14.30
C ARG A 184 -4.25 -6.12 13.10
N PRO A 185 -3.11 -5.86 12.45
CA PRO A 185 -3.13 -5.12 11.20
C PRO A 185 -3.97 -5.90 10.18
N THR A 186 -4.62 -5.18 9.26
CA THR A 186 -5.32 -5.80 8.13
C THR A 186 -4.92 -5.14 6.81
N SER A 187 -5.17 -5.82 5.69
CA SER A 187 -4.86 -5.34 4.33
C SER A 187 -5.89 -5.87 3.34
N GLY A 188 -6.06 -5.19 2.19
CA GLY A 188 -6.83 -5.70 1.05
C GLY A 188 -8.32 -5.95 1.28
N GLY A 189 -8.91 -5.44 2.37
CA GLY A 189 -10.29 -5.73 2.77
C GLY A 189 -10.45 -6.89 3.74
N SER A 190 -9.36 -7.60 4.08
CA SER A 190 -9.40 -8.65 5.10
C SER A 190 -9.78 -8.07 6.47
N GLY A 191 -10.51 -8.86 7.26
CA GLY A 191 -11.07 -8.41 8.54
C GLY A 191 -12.19 -7.38 8.40
N VAL A 192 -12.82 -7.27 7.22
CA VAL A 192 -14.02 -6.45 6.97
C VAL A 192 -15.10 -7.32 6.32
N LEU A 193 -16.32 -7.29 6.85
CA LEU A 193 -17.46 -8.04 6.31
C LEU A 193 -18.68 -7.12 6.20
N PHE A 194 -19.24 -7.01 5.00
CA PHE A 194 -20.52 -6.36 4.78
C PHE A 194 -21.65 -7.33 5.12
N VAL A 195 -22.45 -6.98 6.13
CA VAL A 195 -23.52 -7.84 6.64
C VAL A 195 -24.87 -7.28 6.21
N GLU A 196 -25.54 -8.00 5.32
CA GLU A 196 -26.89 -7.70 4.83
C GLU A 196 -27.94 -8.62 5.46
N LYS A 197 -27.51 -9.80 5.91
CA LYS A 197 -28.40 -10.84 6.45
C LYS A 197 -27.77 -11.53 7.65
N LYS A 198 -28.64 -12.07 8.51
CA LYS A 198 -28.24 -12.73 9.74
C LYS A 198 -27.39 -13.97 9.50
N GLU A 199 -27.63 -14.68 8.41
CA GLU A 199 -26.99 -15.96 8.10
C GLU A 199 -25.46 -15.83 8.02
N GLN A 200 -24.97 -14.69 7.51
CA GLN A 200 -23.54 -14.39 7.43
C GLN A 200 -22.85 -14.37 8.80
N LEU A 201 -23.58 -14.08 9.89
CA LEU A 201 -23.02 -14.07 11.24
C LEU A 201 -22.77 -15.47 11.80
N TYR A 202 -23.45 -16.49 11.26
CA TYR A 202 -23.24 -17.89 11.67
C TYR A 202 -22.07 -18.55 10.94
N GLU A 203 -21.56 -17.90 9.89
CA GLU A 203 -20.38 -18.33 9.13
C GLU A 203 -19.08 -17.75 9.71
N LEU A 204 -19.19 -16.84 10.70
CA LEU A 204 -18.03 -16.28 11.39
C LEU A 204 -17.39 -17.30 12.33
N ASP A 205 -16.09 -17.49 12.16
CA ASP A 205 -15.23 -18.24 13.07
C ASP A 205 -13.95 -17.43 13.39
N ASP A 206 -13.04 -18.03 14.14
CA ASP A 206 -11.81 -17.39 14.61
C ASP A 206 -10.83 -17.03 13.47
N SER A 207 -11.07 -17.48 12.23
CA SER A 207 -10.32 -17.02 11.05
C SER A 207 -10.63 -15.56 10.70
N PHE A 208 -11.84 -15.07 11.06
CA PHE A 208 -12.21 -13.68 10.81
C PHE A 208 -11.47 -12.72 11.74
N CYS A 209 -11.60 -12.89 13.06
CA CYS A 209 -10.82 -12.21 14.09
C CYS A 209 -11.08 -12.83 15.47
N ASP A 210 -10.52 -12.27 16.55
CA ASP A 210 -11.04 -12.56 17.90
C ASP A 210 -12.51 -12.09 17.98
N LEU A 211 -13.43 -13.06 17.99
CA LEU A 211 -14.87 -12.84 17.97
C LEU A 211 -15.41 -12.23 19.27
N SER A 212 -14.57 -12.01 20.29
CA SER A 212 -14.93 -11.25 21.48
C SER A 212 -14.86 -9.73 21.28
N ASN A 213 -14.11 -9.27 20.26
CA ASN A 213 -13.88 -7.86 19.95
C ASN A 213 -14.18 -7.54 18.48
N LEU A 214 -15.45 -7.57 18.10
CA LEU A 214 -15.92 -7.13 16.78
C LEU A 214 -16.30 -5.66 16.82
N ILE A 215 -15.85 -4.88 15.83
CA ILE A 215 -16.36 -3.54 15.60
C ILE A 215 -17.59 -3.64 14.70
N VAL A 216 -18.74 -3.24 15.23
CA VAL A 216 -19.99 -3.12 14.48
C VAL A 216 -20.16 -1.66 14.10
N GLU A 217 -20.09 -1.39 12.81
CA GLU A 217 -20.08 -0.05 12.23
C GLU A 217 -21.28 0.15 11.32
N GLU A 218 -21.85 1.36 11.35
CA GLU A 218 -22.89 1.81 10.43
C GLU A 218 -22.42 1.65 8.98
N PHE A 219 -23.29 1.08 8.15
CA PHE A 219 -23.05 1.09 6.72
C PHE A 219 -23.35 2.48 6.13
N ILE A 220 -22.30 3.12 5.61
CA ILE A 220 -22.41 4.40 4.90
C ILE A 220 -22.53 4.12 3.40
N SER A 221 -23.71 4.38 2.84
CA SER A 221 -23.84 4.54 1.38
C SER A 221 -23.02 5.75 0.94
N HIS A 222 -22.20 5.61 -0.09
CA HIS A 222 -21.24 6.63 -0.50
C HIS A 222 -21.29 6.88 -2.01
N ASP A 223 -20.93 8.09 -2.40
CA ASP A 223 -20.77 8.50 -3.79
C ASP A 223 -19.34 8.23 -4.27
N ARG A 224 -18.35 8.38 -3.37
CA ARG A 224 -16.93 8.14 -3.64
C ARG A 224 -16.24 7.46 -2.47
N ASN A 225 -15.28 6.58 -2.78
CA ASN A 225 -14.37 5.97 -1.82
C ASN A 225 -12.94 6.49 -2.11
N MET A 226 -12.50 7.44 -1.31
CA MET A 226 -11.26 8.19 -1.49
C MET A 226 -10.25 7.83 -0.40
N SER A 227 -9.01 8.22 -0.59
CA SER A 227 -7.98 8.19 0.45
C SER A 227 -7.11 9.43 0.34
N VAL A 228 -6.78 10.08 1.46
CA VAL A 228 -5.88 11.25 1.53
C VAL A 228 -4.57 10.87 2.21
N HIS A 229 -3.44 11.27 1.61
CA HIS A 229 -2.12 10.74 1.97
C HIS A 229 -1.18 11.81 2.48
N TYR A 230 -0.41 11.45 3.51
CA TYR A 230 0.53 12.33 4.17
C TYR A 230 1.86 11.62 4.45
N THR A 231 2.90 12.43 4.60
CA THR A 231 4.14 12.03 5.29
C THR A 231 4.36 12.95 6.47
N VAL A 232 5.07 12.46 7.47
CA VAL A 232 5.69 13.26 8.52
C VAL A 232 7.13 12.81 8.70
N ASN A 233 8.07 13.75 8.63
CA ASN A 233 9.49 13.46 8.80
C ASN A 233 9.91 13.52 10.28
N GLN A 234 11.18 13.22 10.57
CA GLN A 234 11.75 13.30 11.93
C GLN A 234 11.65 14.68 12.60
N LYS A 235 11.50 15.77 11.82
CA LYS A 235 11.34 17.13 12.35
C LYS A 235 9.89 17.46 12.69
N GLY A 236 8.95 16.54 12.41
CA GLY A 236 7.52 16.78 12.54
C GLY A 236 6.93 17.55 11.37
N ASP A 237 7.65 17.73 10.26
CA ASP A 237 7.11 18.40 9.07
C ASP A 237 6.13 17.47 8.36
N ILE A 238 4.84 17.84 8.39
CA ILE A 238 3.76 17.10 7.73
C ILE A 238 3.60 17.62 6.31
N LYS A 239 3.56 16.71 5.33
CA LYS A 239 3.32 17.04 3.93
C LYS A 239 2.15 16.23 3.39
N PHE A 240 1.20 16.92 2.75
CA PHE A 240 0.19 16.26 1.93
C PHE A 240 0.82 15.75 0.64
N LEU A 241 0.59 14.48 0.32
CA LEU A 241 1.10 13.83 -0.90
C LEU A 241 0.09 13.88 -2.05
N GLY A 242 -1.20 13.81 -1.72
CA GLY A 242 -2.26 13.68 -2.71
C GLY A 242 -3.43 12.83 -2.25
N GLN A 243 -4.27 12.49 -3.20
CA GLN A 243 -5.46 11.67 -3.02
C GLN A 243 -5.46 10.46 -3.95
N SER A 244 -6.19 9.43 -3.56
CA SER A 244 -6.49 8.29 -4.42
C SER A 244 -7.95 7.89 -4.34
N GLU A 245 -8.58 7.62 -5.47
CA GLU A 245 -9.91 7.01 -5.52
C GLU A 245 -9.76 5.50 -5.68
N GLN A 246 -10.27 4.74 -4.71
CA GLN A 246 -10.11 3.29 -4.67
C GLN A 246 -11.03 2.62 -5.69
N LEU A 247 -10.45 1.73 -6.50
CA LEU A 247 -11.20 0.83 -7.36
C LEU A 247 -11.36 -0.49 -6.61
N VAL A 248 -12.61 -0.88 -6.34
CA VAL A 248 -12.94 -2.15 -5.69
C VAL A 248 -13.86 -2.96 -6.58
N ASN A 249 -13.77 -4.29 -6.50
CA ASN A 249 -14.74 -5.16 -7.17
C ASN A 249 -16.04 -5.25 -6.32
N LYS A 250 -17.02 -6.01 -6.81
CA LYS A 250 -18.31 -6.23 -6.13
C LYS A 250 -18.19 -6.85 -4.72
N ASP A 251 -17.09 -7.54 -4.46
CA ASP A 251 -16.80 -8.21 -3.18
C ASP A 251 -16.00 -7.29 -2.24
N GLY A 252 -15.78 -6.03 -2.64
CA GLY A 252 -15.04 -5.03 -1.85
C GLY A 252 -13.53 -5.16 -1.92
N CYS A 253 -12.99 -6.04 -2.76
CA CYS A 253 -11.55 -6.27 -2.86
C CYS A 253 -10.88 -5.18 -3.70
N PHE A 254 -9.71 -4.72 -3.25
CA PHE A 254 -8.95 -3.65 -3.89
C PHE A 254 -8.35 -4.05 -5.26
N ARG A 255 -8.55 -3.22 -6.27
CA ARG A 255 -8.13 -3.44 -7.68
C ARG A 255 -7.16 -2.40 -8.22
N GLY A 256 -6.77 -1.44 -7.38
CA GLY A 256 -5.95 -0.30 -7.77
C GLY A 256 -6.62 1.02 -7.41
N SER A 257 -6.08 2.10 -7.94
CA SER A 257 -6.63 3.44 -7.66
C SER A 257 -6.35 4.42 -8.78
N TRP A 258 -7.26 5.35 -8.98
CA TRP A 258 -6.92 6.61 -9.62
C TRP A 258 -6.15 7.46 -8.62
N ILE A 259 -5.02 8.05 -9.02
CA ILE A 259 -4.18 8.82 -8.10
C ILE A 259 -3.94 10.24 -8.63
N SER A 260 -3.84 11.20 -7.71
CA SER A 260 -3.50 12.59 -8.02
C SER A 260 -2.78 13.26 -6.85
N SER A 261 -1.74 14.04 -7.11
CA SER A 261 -1.13 14.91 -6.10
C SER A 261 -1.92 16.21 -5.88
N GLU A 262 -2.88 16.51 -6.75
CA GLU A 262 -3.73 17.68 -6.67
C GLU A 262 -5.06 17.28 -6.01
N ALA A 263 -5.42 17.99 -4.94
CA ALA A 263 -6.73 17.84 -4.31
C ALA A 263 -7.74 18.74 -5.00
N GLU A 264 -8.93 18.20 -5.26
CA GLU A 264 -10.06 18.98 -5.76
C GLU A 264 -10.58 19.92 -4.66
N GLU A 265 -11.21 21.04 -5.03
CA GLU A 265 -11.64 22.06 -4.05
C GLU A 265 -12.59 21.50 -2.98
N PHE A 266 -13.50 20.60 -3.36
CA PHE A 266 -14.43 19.98 -2.41
C PHE A 266 -13.74 19.08 -1.37
N MET A 267 -12.48 18.69 -1.61
CA MET A 267 -11.67 17.88 -0.68
C MET A 267 -10.98 18.71 0.40
N ALA A 268 -11.05 20.05 0.35
CA ALA A 268 -10.30 20.91 1.27
C ALA A 268 -10.53 20.57 2.75
N SER A 269 -11.79 20.35 3.16
CA SER A 269 -12.14 19.96 4.53
C SER A 269 -11.66 18.55 4.89
N ILE A 270 -11.67 17.61 3.95
CA ILE A 270 -11.17 16.25 4.13
C ILE A 270 -9.64 16.27 4.30
N VAL A 271 -8.94 17.08 3.50
CA VAL A 271 -7.50 17.28 3.59
C VAL A 271 -7.13 17.95 4.92
N GLU A 272 -7.88 18.95 5.36
CA GLU A 272 -7.66 19.58 6.66
C GLU A 272 -7.85 18.59 7.82
N THR A 273 -8.95 17.82 7.83
CA THR A 273 -9.19 16.80 8.87
C THR A 273 -8.10 15.73 8.85
N GLY A 274 -7.70 15.27 7.67
CA GLY A 274 -6.57 14.34 7.50
C GLY A 274 -5.26 14.89 8.07
N TYR A 275 -4.94 16.16 7.81
CA TYR A 275 -3.77 16.81 8.39
C TYR A 275 -3.79 16.77 9.93
N TRP A 276 -4.94 17.07 10.56
CA TRP A 276 -5.05 17.04 12.02
C TRP A 276 -4.94 15.63 12.60
N ILE A 277 -5.44 14.60 11.90
CA ILE A 277 -5.23 13.20 12.27
C ILE A 277 -3.74 12.86 12.22
N MET A 278 -3.05 13.23 11.13
CA MET A 278 -1.60 13.01 11.00
C MET A 278 -0.81 13.78 12.05
N LYS A 279 -1.25 15.00 12.40
CA LYS A 279 -0.65 15.81 13.46
C LYS A 279 -0.76 15.16 14.83
N LYS A 280 -1.92 14.56 15.17
CA LYS A 280 -2.07 13.78 16.41
C LYS A 280 -1.13 12.57 16.44
N ALA A 281 -0.95 11.87 15.31
CA ALA A 281 0.01 10.77 15.23
C ALA A 281 1.46 11.26 15.42
N ALA A 282 1.83 12.36 14.75
CA ALA A 282 3.14 12.98 14.88
C ALA A 282 3.44 13.46 16.31
N ASP A 283 2.46 14.05 16.99
CA ASP A 283 2.58 14.50 18.38
C ASP A 283 2.76 13.34 19.37
N LYS A 284 2.31 12.15 19.02
CA LYS A 284 2.59 10.90 19.75
C LYS A 284 3.97 10.30 19.39
N GLY A 285 4.70 10.90 18.46
CA GLY A 285 6.05 10.49 18.07
C GLY A 285 6.13 9.65 16.78
N TYR A 286 5.05 9.58 15.99
CA TYR A 286 5.08 8.87 14.71
C TYR A 286 5.92 9.62 13.66
N VAL A 287 6.72 8.87 12.91
CA VAL A 287 7.45 9.30 11.71
C VAL A 287 7.13 8.31 10.60
N GLY A 288 6.74 8.80 9.42
CA GLY A 288 6.42 7.92 8.30
C GLY A 288 5.36 8.46 7.36
N ALA A 289 4.68 7.54 6.66
CA ALA A 289 3.60 7.84 5.74
C ALA A 289 2.27 7.29 6.27
N ALA A 290 1.16 7.92 5.89
CA ALA A 290 -0.17 7.42 6.19
C ALA A 290 -1.12 7.74 5.03
N GLY A 291 -2.09 6.85 4.79
CA GLY A 291 -3.19 7.09 3.86
C GLY A 291 -4.51 6.81 4.55
N PHE A 292 -5.37 7.83 4.63
CA PHE A 292 -6.61 7.76 5.37
C PHE A 292 -7.77 7.53 4.41
N ASP A 293 -8.46 6.40 4.54
CA ASP A 293 -9.59 6.04 3.69
C ASP A 293 -10.86 6.75 4.16
N VAL A 294 -11.54 7.39 3.22
CA VAL A 294 -12.65 8.33 3.44
C VAL A 294 -13.79 8.00 2.48
N LEU A 295 -14.97 7.75 3.06
CA LEU A 295 -16.21 7.67 2.30
C LEU A 295 -16.84 9.06 2.21
N ILE A 296 -17.28 9.45 1.02
CA ILE A 296 -17.94 10.73 0.76
C ILE A 296 -19.40 10.46 0.40
N ARG A 297 -20.32 11.16 1.06
CA ARG A 297 -21.77 11.08 0.82
C ARG A 297 -22.36 12.50 0.81
N GLY A 298 -22.64 13.03 -0.37
CA GLY A 298 -23.02 14.43 -0.54
C GLY A 298 -21.97 15.36 0.07
N ASN A 299 -22.38 16.17 1.06
CA ASN A 299 -21.48 17.10 1.75
C ASN A 299 -20.87 16.52 3.04
N GLN A 300 -21.12 15.25 3.35
CA GLN A 300 -20.58 14.57 4.52
C GLN A 300 -19.43 13.64 4.10
N TYR A 301 -18.50 13.42 5.02
CA TYR A 301 -17.39 12.51 4.84
C TYR A 301 -17.06 11.76 6.13
N TYR A 302 -16.58 10.54 5.97
CA TYR A 302 -16.33 9.62 7.08
C TYR A 302 -15.00 8.91 6.90
N PHE A 303 -14.10 9.03 7.88
CA PHE A 303 -12.85 8.29 7.92
C PHE A 303 -13.12 6.86 8.41
N ILE A 304 -12.84 5.88 7.57
CA ILE A 304 -13.20 4.47 7.81
C ILE A 304 -12.00 3.57 8.14
N ASP A 305 -10.80 3.99 7.74
CA ASP A 305 -9.52 3.34 8.03
C ASP A 305 -8.39 4.38 7.96
N LEU A 306 -7.36 4.28 8.81
CA LEU A 306 -6.28 5.26 8.87
C LEU A 306 -4.95 4.78 8.28
N ASN A 307 -4.82 3.51 7.87
CA ASN A 307 -3.61 2.90 7.29
C ASN A 307 -2.29 3.69 7.54
N VAL A 308 -1.81 3.72 8.79
CA VAL A 308 -0.67 4.56 9.22
C VAL A 308 0.66 3.90 8.85
N ARG A 309 0.88 3.78 7.54
CA ARG A 309 1.99 3.11 6.87
C ARG A 309 2.04 3.53 5.39
N PHE A 310 3.09 3.12 4.68
CA PHE A 310 3.06 3.07 3.22
C PHE A 310 1.95 2.10 2.78
N ASN A 311 1.02 2.59 1.98
CA ASN A 311 -0.04 1.78 1.37
C ASN A 311 0.15 1.74 -0.16
N ALA A 312 -0.79 1.08 -0.85
CA ALA A 312 -0.69 0.82 -2.28
C ALA A 312 -0.44 2.10 -3.11
N SER A 313 -1.12 3.21 -2.77
CA SER A 313 -1.07 4.46 -3.54
C SER A 313 0.10 5.36 -3.17
N THR A 314 0.71 5.19 -1.98
CA THR A 314 1.75 6.10 -1.47
C THR A 314 2.95 6.21 -2.44
N CYS A 315 3.47 5.08 -2.93
CA CYS A 315 4.59 5.08 -3.87
C CYS A 315 4.25 5.81 -5.19
N GLY A 316 3.05 5.54 -5.73
CA GLY A 316 2.56 6.23 -6.93
C GLY A 316 2.44 7.74 -6.74
N LEU A 317 1.89 8.18 -5.61
CA LEU A 317 1.73 9.59 -5.27
C LEU A 317 3.08 10.31 -5.08
N LEU A 318 4.07 9.65 -4.48
CA LEU A 318 5.42 10.20 -4.38
C LEU A 318 6.05 10.44 -5.76
N LEU A 319 5.81 9.56 -6.72
CA LEU A 319 6.34 9.65 -8.09
C LEU A 319 5.49 10.53 -9.02
N TYR A 320 4.21 10.76 -8.69
CA TYR A 320 3.22 11.41 -9.55
C TYR A 320 3.69 12.76 -10.13
N PRO A 321 4.26 13.71 -9.36
CA PRO A 321 4.70 14.99 -9.92
C PRO A 321 5.82 14.85 -10.97
N ALA A 322 6.70 13.85 -10.82
CA ALA A 322 7.77 13.60 -11.79
C ALA A 322 7.26 12.85 -13.02
N VAL A 323 6.34 11.89 -12.83
CA VAL A 323 5.65 11.17 -13.91
C VAL A 323 4.92 12.16 -14.82
N ARG A 324 4.09 13.05 -14.24
CA ARG A 324 3.36 14.08 -15.01
C ARG A 324 4.29 15.03 -15.75
N ARG A 325 5.36 15.50 -15.10
CA ARG A 325 6.35 16.39 -15.74
C ARG A 325 7.06 15.72 -16.91
N LYS A 326 7.35 14.42 -16.80
CA LYS A 326 8.08 13.67 -17.83
C LYS A 326 7.21 13.29 -19.02
N TYR A 327 5.97 12.86 -18.75
CA TYR A 327 5.11 12.27 -19.78
C TYR A 327 3.95 13.18 -20.20
N GLY A 328 3.70 14.27 -19.48
CA GLY A 328 2.59 15.20 -19.78
C GLY A 328 1.21 14.62 -19.53
N THR A 329 1.11 13.53 -18.77
CA THR A 329 -0.16 12.81 -18.54
C THR A 329 -1.06 13.57 -17.56
N SER A 330 -2.37 13.45 -17.75
CA SER A 330 -3.40 14.02 -16.85
C SER A 330 -4.03 12.96 -15.97
N VAL A 331 -4.03 11.70 -16.39
CA VAL A 331 -4.64 10.59 -15.65
C VAL A 331 -3.59 9.52 -15.36
N VAL A 332 -3.58 9.03 -14.13
CA VAL A 332 -2.67 7.97 -13.67
C VAL A 332 -3.46 6.96 -12.86
N ARG A 333 -3.36 5.68 -13.23
CA ARG A 333 -3.97 4.57 -12.51
C ARG A 333 -2.90 3.66 -11.94
N LEU A 334 -2.96 3.41 -10.64
CA LEU A 334 -2.23 2.32 -10.01
C LEU A 334 -2.94 1.00 -10.35
N CYS A 335 -2.18 0.02 -10.84
CA CYS A 335 -2.67 -1.30 -11.18
C CYS A 335 -1.83 -2.41 -10.55
N ASN A 336 -2.51 -3.48 -10.14
CA ASN A 336 -1.90 -4.77 -9.81
C ASN A 336 -2.24 -5.73 -10.94
N LEU A 337 -1.22 -6.23 -11.62
CA LEU A 337 -1.34 -7.08 -12.80
C LEU A 337 -0.74 -8.47 -12.52
N GLU A 338 -1.24 -9.47 -13.21
CA GLU A 338 -0.91 -10.88 -13.02
C GLU A 338 -0.49 -11.53 -14.35
N TRP A 339 0.51 -12.41 -14.27
CA TRP A 339 1.05 -13.16 -15.41
C TRP A 339 1.21 -14.63 -15.04
N THR A 340 0.60 -15.52 -15.83
CA THR A 340 0.57 -16.96 -15.58
C THR A 340 1.61 -17.75 -16.40
N GLY A 341 2.28 -17.09 -17.36
CA GLY A 341 3.33 -17.71 -18.16
C GLY A 341 4.72 -17.64 -17.52
N ASP A 342 5.75 -18.05 -18.27
CA ASP A 342 7.15 -17.83 -17.89
C ASP A 342 7.41 -16.34 -17.66
N PHE A 343 8.05 -15.99 -16.54
CA PHE A 343 8.39 -14.63 -16.18
C PHE A 343 9.22 -13.94 -17.28
N ASN A 344 10.13 -14.65 -17.94
CA ASN A 344 10.93 -14.06 -19.01
C ASN A 344 10.08 -13.57 -20.20
N CYS A 345 8.89 -14.14 -20.39
CA CYS A 345 7.96 -13.74 -21.44
C CYS A 345 7.18 -12.46 -21.09
N VAL A 346 7.03 -12.10 -19.81
CA VAL A 346 6.35 -10.84 -19.41
C VAL A 346 7.25 -9.62 -19.61
N LEU A 347 8.57 -9.79 -19.49
CA LEU A 347 9.55 -8.71 -19.60
C LEU A 347 9.45 -7.92 -20.92
N PRO A 348 9.44 -8.53 -22.12
CA PRO A 348 9.28 -7.79 -23.37
C PRO A 348 7.91 -7.11 -23.48
N THR A 349 6.86 -7.72 -22.92
CA THR A 349 5.51 -7.14 -22.89
C THR A 349 5.52 -5.85 -22.07
N VAL A 350 5.99 -5.90 -20.81
CA VAL A 350 6.09 -4.71 -19.94
C VAL A 350 7.00 -3.66 -20.56
N LYS A 351 8.14 -4.07 -21.12
CA LYS A 351 9.06 -3.18 -21.82
C LYS A 351 8.38 -2.39 -22.95
N SER A 352 7.49 -3.02 -23.71
CA SER A 352 6.78 -2.35 -24.81
C SER A 352 5.90 -1.18 -24.32
N TYR A 353 5.23 -1.33 -23.17
CA TYR A 353 4.42 -0.26 -22.57
C TYR A 353 5.26 0.85 -21.94
N ILE A 354 6.45 0.52 -21.43
CA ILE A 354 7.44 1.52 -20.99
C ILE A 354 7.92 2.34 -22.19
N ASP A 355 8.29 1.67 -23.29
CA ASP A 355 8.77 2.31 -24.51
C ASP A 355 7.68 3.20 -25.15
N ALA A 356 6.43 2.77 -25.07
CA ALA A 356 5.26 3.54 -25.49
C ALA A 356 4.88 4.68 -24.53
N LYS A 357 5.58 4.84 -23.39
CA LYS A 357 5.30 5.84 -22.33
C LYS A 357 3.91 5.68 -21.69
N GLN A 358 3.35 4.48 -21.73
CA GLN A 358 2.04 4.13 -21.20
C GLN A 358 2.12 3.49 -19.82
N PHE A 359 3.31 3.07 -19.37
CA PHE A 359 3.48 2.35 -18.11
C PHE A 359 4.78 2.71 -17.38
N VAL A 360 4.66 2.89 -16.06
CA VAL A 360 5.79 3.01 -15.13
C VAL A 360 5.72 1.85 -14.13
N PRO A 361 6.59 0.83 -14.24
CA PRO A 361 6.60 -0.27 -13.29
C PRO A 361 7.03 0.22 -11.90
N LEU A 362 6.41 -0.31 -10.86
CA LEU A 362 6.81 -0.12 -9.47
C LEU A 362 7.41 -1.39 -8.87
N SER A 363 6.93 -2.57 -9.27
CA SER A 363 7.44 -3.88 -8.84
C SER A 363 7.17 -4.93 -9.91
N LEU A 364 8.10 -5.87 -10.08
CA LEU A 364 7.87 -7.10 -10.83
C LEU A 364 8.36 -8.26 -9.97
N LEU A 365 7.46 -9.16 -9.60
CA LEU A 365 7.75 -10.35 -8.81
C LEU A 365 7.76 -11.58 -9.71
N ASP A 366 8.92 -12.23 -9.80
CA ASP A 366 9.08 -13.53 -10.45
C ASP A 366 8.61 -14.65 -9.51
N ALA A 367 7.47 -15.26 -9.87
CA ALA A 367 6.90 -16.36 -9.11
C ALA A 367 7.76 -17.64 -9.14
N SER A 368 8.76 -17.74 -10.05
CA SER A 368 9.70 -18.86 -10.11
C SER A 368 10.51 -19.05 -8.82
N TYR A 369 10.68 -17.98 -8.03
CA TYR A 369 11.40 -17.99 -6.76
C TYR A 369 10.62 -18.59 -5.59
N PHE A 370 9.36 -19.00 -5.80
CA PHE A 370 8.52 -19.63 -4.80
C PHE A 370 8.47 -21.16 -5.00
N PRO A 371 8.26 -21.95 -3.93
CA PRO A 371 8.25 -23.40 -4.01
C PRO A 371 7.01 -24.00 -4.71
N ASP A 372 5.89 -23.27 -4.79
CA ASP A 372 4.60 -23.82 -5.25
C ASP A 372 4.45 -24.00 -6.77
N ASP A 373 3.64 -24.97 -7.20
CA ASP A 373 3.43 -25.31 -8.62
C ASP A 373 2.57 -24.30 -9.40
N LYS A 374 1.72 -23.50 -8.73
CA LYS A 374 0.88 -22.47 -9.35
C LYS A 374 1.51 -21.09 -9.21
N LYS A 375 2.37 -20.75 -10.16
CA LYS A 375 3.21 -19.55 -10.13
C LYS A 375 2.59 -18.40 -10.93
N VAL A 376 1.85 -17.52 -10.26
CA VAL A 376 1.34 -16.28 -10.86
C VAL A 376 2.30 -15.14 -10.53
N SER A 377 3.10 -14.74 -11.52
CA SER A 377 3.99 -13.58 -11.38
C SER A 377 3.17 -12.30 -11.26
N LYS A 378 3.67 -11.34 -10.47
CA LYS A 378 2.96 -10.08 -10.21
C LYS A 378 3.69 -8.90 -10.83
N VAL A 379 2.95 -7.98 -11.42
CA VAL A 379 3.48 -6.71 -11.93
C VAL A 379 2.64 -5.59 -11.34
N VAL A 380 3.27 -4.72 -10.56
CA VAL A 380 2.61 -3.54 -9.98
C VAL A 380 3.15 -2.31 -10.70
N GLY A 381 2.28 -1.40 -11.11
CA GLY A 381 2.73 -0.19 -11.79
C GLY A 381 1.67 0.87 -12.00
N LEU A 382 2.08 1.96 -12.63
CA LEU A 382 1.25 3.09 -12.99
C LEU A 382 0.97 3.06 -14.48
N ILE A 383 -0.29 2.94 -14.86
CA ILE A 383 -0.76 3.13 -16.23
C ILE A 383 -1.02 4.62 -16.44
N LEU A 384 -0.51 5.16 -17.55
CA LEU A 384 -0.50 6.57 -17.86
C LEU A 384 -1.38 6.86 -19.07
N GLY A 385 -2.16 7.92 -19.00
CA GLY A 385 -2.98 8.39 -20.13
C GLY A 385 -3.45 9.83 -19.97
N HIS A 386 -4.22 10.28 -20.95
CA HIS A 386 -4.83 11.59 -20.99
C HIS A 386 -6.31 11.57 -20.63
N SER A 387 -6.95 10.40 -20.69
CA SER A 387 -8.32 10.18 -20.24
C SER A 387 -8.47 8.82 -19.54
N VAL A 388 -9.62 8.61 -18.89
CA VAL A 388 -9.97 7.31 -18.29
C VAL A 388 -10.12 6.25 -19.39
N GLU A 389 -10.75 6.61 -20.51
CA GLU A 389 -11.00 5.71 -21.63
C GLU A 389 -9.70 5.18 -22.24
N GLU A 390 -8.69 6.04 -22.43
CA GLU A 390 -7.37 5.63 -22.91
C GLU A 390 -6.71 4.62 -21.98
N ILE A 391 -6.82 4.81 -20.66
CA ILE A 391 -6.26 3.88 -19.67
C ILE A 391 -6.99 2.53 -19.72
N GLU A 392 -8.32 2.52 -19.87
CA GLU A 392 -9.06 1.27 -20.03
C GLU A 392 -8.70 0.56 -21.35
N GLU A 393 -8.49 1.28 -22.45
CA GLU A 393 -7.98 0.72 -23.70
C GLU A 393 -6.60 0.06 -23.51
N ILE A 394 -5.67 0.74 -22.83
CA ILE A 394 -4.34 0.18 -22.53
C ILE A 394 -4.47 -1.10 -21.68
N ILE A 395 -5.36 -1.12 -20.69
CA ILE A 395 -5.60 -2.30 -19.85
C ILE A 395 -6.16 -3.46 -20.67
N ASN A 396 -7.11 -3.19 -21.58
CA ASN A 396 -7.66 -4.19 -22.48
C ASN A 396 -6.58 -4.77 -23.39
N GLU A 397 -5.67 -3.93 -23.91
CA GLU A 397 -4.53 -4.38 -24.70
C GLU A 397 -3.54 -5.23 -23.88
N MET A 398 -3.24 -4.84 -22.64
CA MET A 398 -2.39 -5.63 -21.72
C MET A 398 -3.01 -7.01 -21.49
N THR A 399 -4.33 -7.04 -21.23
CA THR A 399 -5.12 -8.26 -21.01
C THR A 399 -5.08 -9.16 -22.25
N ALA A 400 -5.26 -8.61 -23.45
CA ALA A 400 -5.18 -9.35 -24.71
C ALA A 400 -3.78 -9.97 -24.96
N LYS A 401 -2.73 -9.41 -24.33
CA LYS A 401 -1.36 -9.95 -24.36
C LYS A 401 -1.05 -10.88 -23.19
N GLY A 402 -2.02 -11.17 -22.32
CA GLY A 402 -1.88 -12.10 -21.19
C GLY A 402 -1.46 -11.47 -19.85
N LEU A 403 -1.41 -10.14 -19.76
CA LEU A 403 -1.13 -9.40 -18.52
C LEU A 403 -2.44 -8.87 -17.94
N TYR A 404 -3.01 -9.60 -16.99
CA TYR A 404 -4.38 -9.39 -16.50
C TYR A 404 -4.39 -8.48 -15.28
N PRO A 405 -5.34 -7.53 -15.14
CA PRO A 405 -5.67 -6.95 -13.85
C PRO A 405 -6.02 -8.05 -12.85
N ARG A 406 -5.57 -7.91 -11.60
CA ARG A 406 -6.01 -8.79 -10.52
C ARG A 406 -7.52 -8.65 -10.34
N GLU A 407 -8.25 -9.76 -10.44
CA GLU A 407 -9.72 -9.86 -10.28
C GLU A 407 -10.18 -9.94 -8.84
#